data_AF-A0A554R7X4-F1
#
_entry.id   AF-A0A554R7X4-F1
#
_cell.length_a   1.000
_cell.length_b   1.000
_cell.length_c   1.000
_cell.angle_alpha   90.00
_cell.angle_beta   90.00
_cell.angle_gamma   90.00
#
_symmetry.space_group_name_H-M   'P 1'
#
loop_
_entity.id
_entity.type
_entity.pdbx_description
1 polymer ?
#
loop_
_entity_poly.entity_id
_entity_poly.type
_entity_poly.pdbx_seq_one_letter_code
_entity_poly.pdbx_strand_id
1 'polypeptide(L)'
;MEVTPFTPAFPGQEFEGQRPPFEKNNTLSLKHGAHSERSLAPLAEAWVKTALEQAPYLRDPSYEPALLAWARFEAKCDLLHDWIDDQGIHGLIDEVGQATPAAKLLPTYEGRAAALRATLGMDPISRAKLQKDSAAAQIDYSILLSQANAAREKATP
;
A
#
# COMPACT_ATOMS: atom_id res chain seq x y z
N MET A 1 -11.45 8.96 44.06
CA MET A 1 -12.89 9.12 43.76
C MET A 1 -13.29 7.94 42.89
N GLU A 2 -14.13 7.06 43.41
CA GLU A 2 -14.73 5.98 42.61
C GLU A 2 -15.70 6.61 41.62
N VAL A 3 -15.40 6.50 40.33
CA VAL A 3 -16.30 6.97 39.27
C VAL A 3 -17.23 5.81 38.97
N THR A 4 -18.44 5.86 39.51
CA THR A 4 -19.50 4.91 39.13
C THR A 4 -19.91 5.21 37.68
N PRO A 5 -19.81 4.25 36.74
CA PRO A 5 -20.28 4.47 35.38
C PRO A 5 -21.79 4.69 35.39
N PHE A 6 -22.24 5.68 34.61
CA PHE A 6 -23.66 5.97 34.47
C PHE A 6 -24.39 4.75 33.88
N THR A 7 -25.42 4.29 34.60
CA THR A 7 -26.32 3.23 34.14
C THR A 7 -27.70 3.85 33.90
N PRO A 8 -28.19 3.89 32.64
CA PRO A 8 -29.53 4.42 32.37
C PRO A 8 -30.59 3.53 33.03
N ALA A 9 -31.69 4.13 33.50
CA ALA A 9 -32.76 3.39 34.16
C ALA A 9 -33.53 2.49 33.18
N PHE A 10 -33.61 2.90 31.90
CA PHE A 10 -34.23 2.13 30.81
C PHE A 10 -33.53 2.42 29.46
N PRO A 11 -33.54 1.47 28.49
CA PRO A 11 -32.97 1.71 27.15
C PRO A 11 -33.69 2.87 26.44
N GLY A 12 -32.93 3.86 25.97
CA GLY A 12 -33.47 5.02 25.21
C GLY A 12 -33.85 6.24 26.05
N GLN A 13 -33.45 6.31 27.32
CA GLN A 13 -33.68 7.49 28.16
C GLN A 13 -32.93 8.73 27.61
N GLU A 14 -33.68 9.78 27.28
CA GLU A 14 -33.14 11.08 26.86
C GLU A 14 -33.11 12.08 28.03
N PHE A 15 -32.05 12.89 28.14
CA PHE A 15 -31.88 13.91 29.19
C PHE A 15 -31.73 15.32 28.59
N GLU A 16 -32.15 16.34 29.34
CA GLU A 16 -31.96 17.74 28.96
C GLU A 16 -30.46 18.07 28.86
N GLY A 17 -30.01 18.46 27.66
CA GLY A 17 -28.59 18.68 27.35
C GLY A 17 -27.84 17.45 26.81
N GLN A 18 -28.51 16.30 26.61
CA GLN A 18 -27.91 15.14 25.97
C GLN A 18 -27.55 15.45 24.53
N ARG A 19 -26.26 15.29 24.21
CA ARG A 19 -25.80 15.35 22.82
C ARG A 19 -26.34 14.14 22.07
N PRO A 20 -26.74 14.30 20.79
CA PRO A 20 -27.12 13.15 19.98
C PRO A 20 -25.99 12.11 19.98
N PRO A 21 -26.33 10.80 19.91
CA PRO A 21 -25.34 9.75 19.76
C PRO A 21 -24.38 10.07 18.62
N PHE A 22 -23.08 9.81 18.79
CA PHE A 22 -22.11 10.03 17.71
C PHE A 22 -22.53 9.23 16.49
N GLU A 23 -22.55 9.89 15.33
CA GLU A 23 -22.82 9.22 14.07
C GLU A 23 -21.79 8.11 13.83
N LYS A 24 -22.28 6.98 13.32
CA LYS A 24 -21.41 5.87 12.92
C LYS A 24 -20.46 6.40 11.85
N ASN A 25 -19.15 6.34 12.13
CA ASN A 25 -18.05 6.86 11.28
C ASN A 25 -17.74 8.35 11.45
N ASN A 26 -18.16 8.98 12.55
CA ASN A 26 -17.73 10.33 12.86
C ASN A 26 -16.18 10.44 12.92
N THR A 27 -15.58 11.15 11.96
CA THR A 27 -14.14 11.44 11.87
C THR A 27 -13.77 12.83 12.40
N LEU A 28 -14.75 13.61 12.88
CA LEU A 28 -14.59 15.02 13.24
C LEU A 28 -13.62 15.24 14.43
N SER A 29 -13.32 14.19 15.22
CA SER A 29 -12.31 14.21 16.29
C SER A 29 -11.03 13.41 15.97
N LEU A 30 -10.87 12.93 14.74
CA LEU A 30 -9.78 12.03 14.35
C LEU A 30 -8.52 12.84 14.06
N LYS A 31 -7.66 12.99 15.06
CA LYS A 31 -6.38 13.73 14.95
C LYS A 31 -5.28 12.94 14.24
N HIS A 32 -5.42 11.61 14.17
CA HIS A 32 -4.44 10.69 13.58
C HIS A 32 -5.16 9.58 12.80
N GLY A 33 -4.96 9.51 11.48
CA GLY A 33 -5.63 8.54 10.59
C GLY A 33 -4.69 7.66 9.77
N ALA A 34 -3.44 8.07 9.57
CA ALA A 34 -2.47 7.37 8.71
C ALA A 34 -2.11 5.94 9.18
N HIS A 35 -2.40 5.61 10.44
CA HIS A 35 -2.20 4.28 11.03
C HIS A 35 -3.51 3.54 11.34
N SER A 36 -4.66 4.14 11.02
CA SER A 36 -5.96 3.50 11.21
C SER A 36 -6.11 2.38 10.19
N GLU A 37 -6.13 1.11 10.63
CA GLU A 37 -6.37 -0.05 9.74
C GLU A 37 -7.64 0.14 8.90
N ARG A 38 -8.65 0.79 9.47
CA ARG A 38 -9.91 1.06 8.80
C ARG A 38 -9.76 1.95 7.56
N SER A 39 -8.86 2.93 7.61
CA SER A 39 -8.60 3.85 6.50
C SER A 39 -7.51 3.29 5.57
N LEU A 40 -6.54 2.59 6.14
CA LEU A 40 -5.37 2.07 5.43
C LEU A 40 -5.68 0.83 4.58
N ALA A 41 -6.42 -0.13 5.12
CA ALA A 41 -6.71 -1.40 4.45
C ALA A 41 -7.36 -1.24 3.06
N PRO A 42 -8.44 -0.45 2.89
CA PRO A 42 -9.07 -0.31 1.56
C PRO A 42 -8.13 0.33 0.52
N LEU A 43 -7.27 1.27 0.93
CA LEU A 43 -6.27 1.87 0.05
C LEU A 43 -5.17 0.86 -0.32
N ALA A 44 -4.68 0.09 0.65
CA ALA A 44 -3.69 -0.95 0.39
C ALA A 44 -4.25 -2.03 -0.55
N GLU A 45 -5.50 -2.45 -0.37
CA GLU A 45 -6.17 -3.40 -1.27
C GLU A 45 -6.28 -2.85 -2.71
N ALA A 46 -6.59 -1.56 -2.87
CA ALA A 46 -6.62 -0.91 -4.17
C ALA A 46 -5.24 -0.90 -4.87
N TRP A 47 -4.17 -0.65 -4.10
CA TRP A 47 -2.80 -0.73 -4.59
C TRP A 47 -2.39 -2.14 -5.01
N VAL A 48 -2.71 -3.15 -4.20
CA VAL A 48 -2.49 -4.56 -4.56
C VAL A 48 -3.20 -4.90 -5.87
N LYS A 49 -4.47 -4.53 -6.00
CA LYS A 49 -5.25 -4.78 -7.21
C LYS A 49 -4.58 -4.15 -8.44
N THR A 50 -4.19 -2.88 -8.34
CA THR A 50 -3.51 -2.15 -9.42
C THR A 50 -2.19 -2.84 -9.81
N ALA A 51 -1.40 -3.28 -8.82
CA ALA A 51 -0.15 -3.99 -9.08
C ALA A 51 -0.36 -5.34 -9.78
N LEU A 52 -1.37 -6.11 -9.36
CA LEU A 52 -1.69 -7.42 -9.98
C LEU A 52 -2.24 -7.30 -11.41
N GLU A 53 -2.84 -6.16 -11.76
CA GLU A 53 -3.26 -5.84 -13.12
C GLU A 53 -2.06 -5.48 -14.02
N GLN A 54 -1.11 -4.70 -13.51
CA GLN A 54 0.07 -4.26 -14.26
C GLN A 54 1.21 -5.31 -14.33
N ALA A 55 1.30 -6.16 -13.31
CA ALA A 55 2.38 -7.12 -13.14
C ALA A 55 1.82 -8.51 -12.76
N PRO A 56 1.30 -9.29 -13.74
CA PRO A 56 0.66 -10.57 -13.46
C PRO A 56 1.55 -11.61 -12.75
N TYR A 57 2.88 -11.51 -12.87
CA TYR A 57 3.82 -12.41 -12.18
C TYR A 57 3.75 -12.28 -10.65
N LEU A 58 3.26 -11.15 -10.12
CA LEU A 58 3.07 -10.94 -8.69
C LEU A 58 1.91 -11.76 -8.09
N ARG A 59 1.15 -12.49 -8.92
CA ARG A 59 0.13 -13.45 -8.46
C ARG A 59 0.73 -14.71 -7.85
N ASP A 60 2.03 -14.94 -8.03
CA ASP A 60 2.71 -16.02 -7.32
C ASP A 60 2.69 -15.73 -5.80
N PRO A 61 2.18 -16.66 -4.97
CA PRO A 61 2.05 -16.45 -3.52
C PRO A 61 3.36 -16.10 -2.81
N SER A 62 4.53 -16.44 -3.38
CA SER A 62 5.83 -16.08 -2.81
C SER A 62 6.06 -14.56 -2.73
N TYR A 63 5.38 -13.77 -3.56
CA TYR A 63 5.45 -12.31 -3.52
C TYR A 63 4.46 -11.66 -2.56
N GLU A 64 3.46 -12.40 -2.06
CA GLU A 64 2.35 -11.84 -1.26
C GLU A 64 2.84 -10.99 -0.06
N PRO A 65 3.80 -11.43 0.78
CA PRO A 65 4.25 -10.63 1.91
C PRO A 65 4.89 -9.30 1.49
N ALA A 66 5.69 -9.33 0.41
CA ALA A 66 6.36 -8.14 -0.11
C ALA A 66 5.38 -7.18 -0.79
N LEU A 67 4.40 -7.72 -1.51
CA LEU A 67 3.33 -6.99 -2.17
C LEU A 67 2.43 -6.27 -1.16
N LEU A 68 2.02 -6.95 -0.09
CA LEU A 68 1.24 -6.37 0.99
C LEU A 68 2.02 -5.29 1.74
N ALA A 69 3.30 -5.54 2.04
CA ALA A 69 4.15 -4.54 2.69
C ALA A 69 4.29 -3.27 1.84
N TRP A 70 4.54 -3.43 0.53
CA TRP A 70 4.61 -2.31 -0.41
C TRP A 70 3.30 -1.53 -0.44
N ALA A 71 2.16 -2.19 -0.66
CA ALA A 71 0.87 -1.54 -0.78
C ALA A 71 0.45 -0.77 0.48
N ARG A 72 0.82 -1.28 1.66
CA ARG A 72 0.60 -0.57 2.93
C ARG A 72 1.45 0.69 3.06
N PHE A 73 2.62 0.77 2.43
CA PHE A 73 3.42 2.00 2.40
C PHE A 73 2.89 3.00 1.37
N GLU A 74 2.45 2.54 0.19
CA GLU A 74 1.76 3.43 -0.78
C GLU A 74 0.51 4.04 -0.16
N ALA A 75 -0.33 3.23 0.48
CA ALA A 75 -1.53 3.72 1.16
C ALA A 75 -1.24 4.74 2.28
N LYS A 76 -0.09 4.62 2.97
CA LYS A 76 0.34 5.64 3.95
C LYS A 76 0.79 6.92 3.27
N CYS A 77 1.44 6.84 2.11
CA CYS A 77 1.81 8.01 1.33
C CYS A 77 0.56 8.76 0.88
N ASP A 78 -0.44 8.05 0.33
CA ASP A 78 -1.72 8.65 -0.09
C ASP A 78 -2.39 9.37 1.08
N LEU A 79 -2.53 8.72 2.24
CA LEU A 79 -3.14 9.34 3.42
C LEU A 79 -2.36 10.56 3.94
N LEU A 80 -1.04 10.58 3.79
CA LEU A 80 -0.23 11.74 4.17
C LEU A 80 -0.36 12.87 3.17
N HIS A 81 -0.38 12.57 1.87
CA HIS A 81 -0.62 13.55 0.81
C HIS A 81 -2.00 14.18 0.95
N ASP A 82 -3.06 13.36 1.10
CA ASP A 82 -4.43 13.83 1.31
C ASP A 82 -4.52 14.77 2.53
N TRP A 83 -3.87 14.40 3.65
CA TRP A 83 -3.86 15.24 4.84
C TRP A 83 -3.09 16.56 4.62
N ILE A 84 -1.93 16.51 3.96
CA ILE A 84 -1.14 17.71 3.66
C ILE A 84 -1.95 18.66 2.78
N ASP A 85 -2.61 18.12 1.75
CA ASP A 85 -3.43 18.89 0.81
C ASP A 85 -4.65 19.51 1.51
N ASP A 86 -5.34 18.74 2.37
CA ASP A 86 -6.48 19.22 3.16
C ASP A 86 -6.10 20.36 4.11
N GLN A 87 -4.89 20.34 4.67
CA GLN A 87 -4.37 21.41 5.53
C GLN A 87 -3.75 22.59 4.75
N GLY A 88 -3.56 22.46 3.44
CA GLY A 88 -2.91 23.46 2.59
C GLY A 88 -1.49 23.80 3.05
N ILE A 89 -1.16 25.09 3.17
CA ILE A 89 0.16 25.56 3.63
C ILE A 89 0.50 24.98 5.02
N HIS A 90 -0.51 24.81 5.88
CA HIS A 90 -0.33 24.26 7.23
C HIS A 90 -0.07 22.76 7.25
N GLY A 91 -0.25 22.06 6.13
CA GLY A 91 0.13 20.66 5.98
C GLY A 91 1.63 20.47 5.93
N LEU A 92 2.36 21.43 5.34
CA LEU A 92 3.82 21.37 5.21
C LEU A 92 4.53 22.03 6.38
N ILE A 93 4.03 23.19 6.82
CA ILE A 93 4.69 24.04 7.81
C ILE A 93 3.70 24.43 8.90
N ASP A 94 4.07 24.25 10.17
CA ASP A 94 3.25 24.66 11.31
C ASP A 94 3.24 26.19 11.52
N GLU A 95 2.46 26.64 12.50
CA GLU A 95 2.30 28.07 12.83
C GLU A 95 3.62 28.76 13.26
N VAL A 96 4.64 27.98 13.63
CA VAL A 96 5.95 28.46 14.09
C VAL A 96 7.01 28.38 12.97
N GLY A 97 6.61 27.99 11.76
CA GLY A 97 7.52 27.90 10.61
C GLY A 97 8.31 26.59 10.54
N GLN A 98 7.95 25.56 11.31
CA GLN A 98 8.64 24.27 11.31
C GLN A 98 7.90 23.24 10.45
N ALA A 99 8.63 22.28 9.87
CA ALA A 99 7.99 21.20 9.13
C ALA A 99 7.09 20.35 10.06
N THR A 100 5.86 20.09 9.61
CA THR A 100 4.91 19.28 10.36
C THR A 100 5.39 17.83 10.50
N PRO A 101 4.86 17.04 11.46
CA PRO A 101 5.16 15.62 11.54
C PRO A 101 4.83 14.84 10.26
N ALA A 102 3.74 15.19 9.57
CA ALA A 102 3.36 14.56 8.31
C ALA A 102 4.41 14.84 7.21
N ALA A 103 4.80 16.10 7.05
CA ALA A 103 5.83 16.50 6.09
C ALA A 103 7.20 15.86 6.38
N LYS A 104 7.53 15.62 7.66
CA LYS A 104 8.75 14.91 8.07
C LYS A 104 8.69 13.41 7.76
N LEU A 105 7.53 12.78 7.92
CA LEU A 105 7.36 11.33 7.72
C LEU A 105 7.23 10.94 6.25
N LEU A 106 6.63 11.80 5.43
CA LEU A 106 6.31 11.52 4.04
C LEU A 106 7.54 11.03 3.23
N PRO A 107 8.71 11.72 3.22
CA PRO A 107 9.88 11.25 2.48
C PRO A 107 10.39 9.87 2.92
N THR A 108 10.19 9.52 4.20
CA THR A 108 10.58 8.21 4.73
C THR A 108 9.67 7.11 4.17
N TYR A 109 8.37 7.36 4.12
CA TYR A 109 7.41 6.40 3.57
C TYR A 109 7.53 6.28 2.05
N GLU A 110 7.70 7.39 1.34
CA GLU A 110 7.96 7.39 -0.11
C GLU A 110 9.23 6.62 -0.44
N GLY A 111 10.32 6.84 0.31
CA GLY A 111 11.56 6.11 0.13
C GLY A 111 11.41 4.60 0.35
N ARG A 112 10.63 4.18 1.35
CA ARG A 112 10.34 2.75 1.60
C ARG A 112 9.45 2.15 0.52
N ALA A 113 8.42 2.87 0.09
CA ALA A 113 7.55 2.48 -1.00
C ALA A 113 8.32 2.30 -2.32
N ALA A 114 9.21 3.25 -2.65
CA ALA A 114 10.10 3.17 -3.82
C ALA A 114 11.05 1.95 -3.76
N ALA A 115 11.67 1.69 -2.61
CA ALA A 115 12.57 0.55 -2.43
C ALA A 115 11.84 -0.80 -2.59
N LEU A 116 10.64 -0.92 -2.03
CA LEU A 116 9.82 -2.13 -2.17
C LEU A 116 9.30 -2.30 -3.60
N ARG A 117 8.90 -1.21 -4.27
CA ARG A 117 8.52 -1.20 -5.69
C ARG A 117 9.67 -1.73 -6.56
N ALA A 118 10.90 -1.32 -6.27
CA ALA A 118 12.08 -1.81 -6.98
C ALA A 118 12.35 -3.29 -6.71
N THR A 119 12.21 -3.72 -5.46
CA THR A 119 12.38 -5.12 -5.05
C THR A 119 11.38 -6.05 -5.75
N LEU A 120 10.15 -5.58 -5.97
CA LEU A 120 9.08 -6.30 -6.68
C LEU A 120 9.22 -6.22 -8.22
N GLY A 121 10.25 -5.55 -8.74
CA GLY A 121 10.47 -5.39 -10.18
C GLY A 121 9.47 -4.47 -10.87
N MET A 122 8.80 -3.59 -10.12
CA MET A 122 7.74 -2.71 -10.61
C MET A 122 8.25 -1.33 -11.06
N ASP A 123 9.51 -0.98 -10.79
CA ASP A 123 10.11 0.22 -11.38
C ASP A 123 10.56 -0.04 -12.83
N PRO A 124 10.60 0.99 -13.70
CA PRO A 124 10.93 0.82 -15.12
C PRO A 124 12.27 0.13 -15.37
N ILE A 125 13.28 0.39 -14.54
CA ILE A 125 14.62 -0.18 -14.70
C ILE A 125 14.60 -1.66 -14.34
N SER A 126 14.01 -2.02 -13.20
CA SER A 126 13.89 -3.43 -12.80
C SER A 126 13.00 -4.20 -13.76
N ARG A 127 11.94 -3.58 -14.30
CA ARG A 127 11.09 -4.18 -15.32
C ARG A 127 11.86 -4.48 -16.61
N ALA A 128 12.66 -3.52 -17.08
CA ALA A 128 13.50 -3.71 -18.27
C ALA A 128 14.55 -4.81 -18.05
N LYS A 129 15.14 -4.90 -16.86
CA LYS A 129 16.07 -5.98 -16.50
C LYS A 129 15.39 -7.35 -16.53
N LEU A 130 14.23 -7.49 -15.86
CA LEU A 130 13.47 -8.75 -15.87
C LEU A 130 13.06 -9.18 -17.28
N GLN A 131 12.64 -8.24 -18.13
CA GLN A 131 12.30 -8.53 -19.52
C GLN A 131 13.51 -9.00 -20.33
N LYS A 132 14.65 -8.33 -20.16
CA LYS A 132 15.90 -8.73 -20.81
C LYS A 132 16.32 -10.15 -20.40
N ASP A 133 16.30 -10.44 -19.12
CA ASP A 133 16.73 -11.75 -18.59
C ASP A 133 15.77 -12.86 -19.03
N SER A 134 14.46 -12.58 -19.04
CA SER A 134 13.46 -13.52 -19.57
C SER A 134 13.64 -13.77 -21.07
N ALA A 135 13.96 -12.75 -21.87
CA ALA A 135 14.18 -12.90 -23.31
C ALA A 135 15.45 -13.71 -23.59
N ALA A 136 16.52 -13.48 -22.84
CA ALA A 136 17.75 -14.27 -22.94
C ALA A 136 17.50 -15.76 -22.65
N ALA A 137 16.78 -16.06 -21.55
CA ALA A 137 16.45 -17.44 -21.19
C ALA A 137 15.59 -18.16 -22.25
N GLN A 138 14.68 -17.45 -22.92
CA GLN A 138 13.86 -18.01 -24.00
C GLN A 138 14.72 -18.37 -25.22
N ILE A 139 15.68 -17.52 -25.57
CA ILE A 139 16.62 -17.78 -26.67
C ILE A 139 17.44 -19.03 -26.35
N ASP A 140 18.02 -19.12 -25.15
CA ASP A 140 18.82 -20.27 -24.73
C ASP A 140 18.01 -21.58 -24.77
N TYR A 141 16.77 -21.54 -24.26
CA TYR A 141 15.87 -22.70 -24.32
C TYR A 141 15.57 -23.12 -25.76
N SER A 142 15.34 -22.17 -26.67
CA SER A 142 15.08 -22.46 -28.08
C SER A 142 16.28 -23.11 -28.77
N ILE A 143 17.50 -22.64 -28.46
CA ILE A 143 18.75 -23.20 -28.97
C ILE A 143 18.90 -24.64 -28.48
N LEU A 144 18.72 -24.89 -27.18
CA LEU A 144 18.80 -26.24 -26.60
C LEU A 144 17.78 -27.19 -27.21
N LEU A 145 16.52 -26.75 -27.39
CA LEU A 145 15.48 -27.56 -28.00
C LEU A 145 15.79 -27.87 -29.47
N SER A 146 16.31 -26.90 -30.22
CA SER A 146 16.71 -27.08 -31.63
C SER A 146 17.84 -28.12 -31.76
N GLN A 147 18.84 -28.06 -30.87
CA GLN A 147 19.94 -29.02 -30.83
C GLN A 147 19.45 -30.42 -30.45
N ALA A 148 18.56 -30.52 -29.47
CA ALA A 148 17.97 -31.80 -29.06
C ALA A 148 17.13 -32.43 -30.18
N ASN A 149 16.36 -31.63 -30.92
CA ASN A 149 15.57 -32.11 -32.06
C ASN A 149 16.48 -32.55 -33.22
N ALA A 150 17.51 -31.77 -33.56
CA ALA A 150 18.48 -32.14 -34.59
C ALA A 150 19.24 -33.43 -34.24
N ALA A 151 19.53 -33.65 -32.95
CA ALA A 151 20.14 -34.90 -32.49
C ALA A 151 19.18 -36.09 -32.61
N ARG A 152 17.89 -35.91 -32.34
CA ARG A 152 16.85 -36.94 -32.50
C ARG A 152 16.63 -37.33 -33.96
N GLU A 153 16.57 -36.36 -34.87
CA GLU A 153 16.43 -36.62 -36.30
C GLU A 153 17.62 -37.44 -36.84
N LYS A 154 18.85 -37.11 -36.42
CA LYS A 154 20.04 -37.89 -36.79
C LYS A 154 20.07 -39.31 -36.21
N ALA A 155 19.37 -39.53 -35.09
CA ALA A 155 19.32 -40.83 -34.40
C ALA A 155 18.18 -41.73 -34.91
N THR A 156 17.29 -41.23 -35.77
CA THR A 156 16.20 -42.01 -36.35
C THR A 156 16.64 -42.48 -37.75
N PRO A 157 16.88 -43.79 -37.97
CA PRO A 157 17.40 -44.35 -39.22
C PRO A 157 16.39 -44.33 -40.37
#